data_AF-A0A7L4RAW3-F1
#
_entry.id   AF-A0A7L4RAW3-F1
#
_cell.length_a   1.000
_cell.length_b   1.000
_cell.length_c   1.000
_cell.angle_alpha   90.00
_cell.angle_beta   90.00
_cell.angle_gamma   90.00
#
_symmetry.space_group_name_H-M   'P 1'
#
loop_
_entity.id
_entity.type
_entity.pdbx_description
1 polymer ?
#
loop_
_entity_poly.entity_id
_entity_poly.type
_entity_poly.pdbx_seq_one_letter_code
_entity_poly.pdbx_strand_id
1 'polypeptide(L)'
;MAGASVARREIVVPKAPTLAMANRFQRYKPETEKTVRGVEVKEDETLRQLKEAWKACGYTGDSVKDYPKMLKIVKKLEYSAKDVVDFNLALVEFQGERDFIYKAGLFLSALMNNSKDSEFVIHTNHLAESINFLGYKNTKNITVNGNAGNAVGGYMCGGSITIKEDAGDYTGQGMKGGEIRLLGDYKSISFHILSGGKIFHKGKLIVDK
;
A
#
# COMPACT_ATOMS: atom_id res chain seq x y z
N MET A 1 -36.81 11.92 26.20
CA MET A 1 -37.14 10.53 25.82
C MET A 1 -36.20 10.10 24.71
N ALA A 2 -35.54 8.96 24.94
CA ALA A 2 -34.81 8.06 24.03
C ALA A 2 -34.02 8.65 22.84
N GLY A 3 -32.69 8.64 22.97
CA GLY A 3 -31.75 8.69 21.86
C GLY A 3 -31.69 7.34 21.13
N ALA A 4 -31.71 7.39 19.80
CA ALA A 4 -31.56 6.21 18.96
C ALA A 4 -30.06 5.92 18.75
N SER A 5 -29.60 4.84 19.38
CA SER A 5 -28.31 4.20 19.15
C SER A 5 -28.31 3.54 17.76
N VAL A 6 -27.40 3.97 16.89
CA VAL A 6 -27.14 3.30 15.61
C VAL A 6 -26.26 2.09 15.87
N ALA A 7 -26.84 0.89 15.75
CA ALA A 7 -26.14 -0.37 15.90
C ALA A 7 -25.11 -0.56 14.78
N ARG A 8 -23.83 -0.72 15.14
CA ARG A 8 -22.77 -1.16 14.23
C ARG A 8 -23.04 -2.62 13.85
N ARG A 9 -23.20 -2.91 12.56
CA ARG A 9 -23.22 -4.29 12.04
C ARG A 9 -21.79 -4.70 11.69
N GLU A 10 -21.29 -5.71 12.38
CA GLU A 10 -20.06 -6.41 12.00
C GLU A 10 -20.37 -7.33 10.81
N ILE A 11 -19.58 -7.21 9.74
CA ILE A 11 -19.67 -8.06 8.56
C ILE A 11 -18.73 -9.25 8.78
N VAL A 12 -19.31 -10.42 9.05
CA VAL A 12 -18.58 -11.70 9.13
C VAL A 12 -18.56 -12.33 7.75
N VAL A 13 -17.36 -12.55 7.19
CA VAL A 13 -17.18 -13.23 5.90
C VAL A 13 -16.82 -14.70 6.16
N PRO A 14 -17.65 -15.68 5.76
CA PRO A 14 -17.32 -17.10 5.96
C PRO A 14 -16.30 -17.58 4.90
N LYS A 15 -15.32 -18.38 5.33
CA LYS A 15 -14.36 -19.04 4.43
C LYS A 15 -14.95 -20.37 3.93
N ALA A 16 -14.82 -20.64 2.64
CA ALA A 16 -15.29 -21.88 1.99
C ALA A 16 -14.53 -23.13 2.48
N PRO A 17 -15.15 -24.33 2.48
CA PRO A 17 -14.53 -25.54 3.01
C PRO A 17 -13.61 -26.22 1.98
N THR A 18 -12.43 -26.66 2.42
CA THR A 18 -11.58 -27.62 1.69
C THR A 18 -11.59 -28.98 2.37
N LEU A 19 -11.70 -30.04 1.55
CA LEU A 19 -11.86 -31.44 1.94
C LEU A 19 -10.58 -32.05 2.55
N ALA A 20 -10.78 -32.63 3.73
CA ALA A 20 -10.15 -33.81 4.38
C ALA A 20 -8.74 -34.29 3.98
N MET A 21 -7.88 -34.47 4.99
CA MET A 21 -7.22 -35.75 5.34
C MET A 21 -6.84 -35.73 6.84
N ALA A 22 -6.98 -36.87 7.51
CA ALA A 22 -7.22 -37.00 8.95
C ALA A 22 -5.98 -37.17 9.86
N ASN A 23 -6.19 -36.82 11.14
CA ASN A 23 -5.63 -37.40 12.36
C ASN A 23 -4.11 -37.25 12.68
N ARG A 24 -3.80 -36.19 13.46
CA ARG A 24 -3.07 -36.34 14.74
C ARG A 24 -3.31 -35.09 15.62
N PHE A 25 -4.07 -35.27 16.69
CA PHE A 25 -4.37 -34.20 17.65
C PHE A 25 -3.12 -33.74 18.40
N GLN A 26 -2.69 -32.49 18.16
CA GLN A 26 -2.12 -31.65 19.20
C GLN A 26 -2.84 -30.30 19.19
N ARG A 27 -3.76 -30.14 20.14
CA ARG A 27 -4.27 -28.90 20.75
C ARG A 27 -4.03 -27.61 19.94
N TYR A 28 -4.80 -27.39 18.88
CA TYR A 28 -4.99 -26.04 18.36
C TYR A 28 -5.98 -25.32 19.30
N LYS A 29 -5.48 -24.43 20.16
CA LYS A 29 -6.36 -23.39 20.71
C LYS A 29 -6.65 -22.46 19.53
N PRO A 30 -7.91 -22.14 19.20
CA PRO A 30 -8.17 -21.08 18.24
C PRO A 30 -7.48 -19.84 18.78
N GLU A 31 -6.47 -19.33 18.06
CA GLU A 31 -5.95 -18.01 18.33
C GLU A 31 -7.15 -17.07 18.28
N THR A 32 -7.42 -16.42 19.40
CA THR A 32 -8.36 -15.31 19.46
C THR A 32 -7.98 -14.35 18.34
N GLU A 33 -8.89 -14.17 17.38
CA GLU A 33 -8.79 -13.15 16.36
C GLU A 33 -8.37 -11.85 17.03
N LYS A 34 -7.13 -11.43 16.80
CA LYS A 34 -6.70 -10.10 17.18
C LYS A 34 -7.38 -9.17 16.20
N THR A 35 -8.59 -8.71 16.55
CA THR A 35 -9.09 -7.42 16.07
C THR A 35 -7.97 -6.41 16.27
N VAL A 36 -7.34 -6.00 15.16
CA VAL A 36 -6.40 -4.89 15.15
C VAL A 36 -7.21 -3.70 15.66
N ARG A 37 -6.89 -3.25 16.88
CA ARG A 37 -7.49 -2.03 17.43
C ARG A 37 -7.26 -0.95 16.38
N GLY A 38 -8.33 -0.45 15.78
CA GLY A 38 -8.25 0.61 14.78
C GLY A 38 -7.37 1.72 15.33
N VAL A 39 -6.26 2.00 14.65
CA VAL A 39 -5.38 3.10 15.05
C VAL A 39 -6.17 4.37 14.76
N GLU A 40 -6.76 4.96 15.79
CA GLU A 40 -7.48 6.22 15.68
C GLU A 40 -6.44 7.34 15.56
N VAL A 41 -6.19 7.77 14.32
CA VAL A 41 -5.32 8.91 14.05
C VAL A 41 -6.10 10.18 14.37
N LYS A 42 -5.61 10.97 15.32
CA LYS A 42 -6.23 12.25 15.68
C LYS A 42 -6.13 13.20 14.49
N GLU A 43 -7.27 13.67 13.99
CA GLU A 43 -7.33 14.57 12.85
C GLU A 43 -6.80 15.96 13.20
N ASP A 44 -5.83 16.41 12.41
CA ASP A 44 -5.30 17.77 12.42
C ASP A 44 -5.52 18.45 11.06
N GLU A 45 -5.06 19.71 10.94
CA GLU A 45 -5.23 20.50 9.72
C GLU A 45 -4.56 19.84 8.51
N THR A 46 -3.35 19.31 8.69
CA THR A 46 -2.58 18.68 7.61
C THR A 46 -3.28 17.44 7.10
N LEU A 47 -3.73 16.57 8.00
CA LEU A 47 -4.46 15.37 7.63
C LEU A 47 -5.78 15.72 6.92
N ARG A 48 -6.50 16.75 7.38
CA ARG A 48 -7.71 17.22 6.70
C ARG A 48 -7.41 17.66 5.27
N GLN A 49 -6.36 18.45 5.05
CA GLN A 49 -5.95 18.91 3.72
C GLN A 49 -5.53 17.75 2.80
N LEU A 50 -4.83 16.74 3.34
CA LEU A 50 -4.48 15.53 2.59
C LEU A 50 -5.73 14.72 2.18
N LYS A 51 -6.72 14.61 3.06
CA LYS A 51 -8.02 13.99 2.74
C LYS A 51 -8.80 14.80 1.70
N GLU A 52 -8.76 16.12 1.73
CA GLU A 52 -9.36 16.97 0.70
C GLU A 52 -8.67 16.79 -0.66
N ALA A 53 -7.33 16.73 -0.68
CA ALA A 53 -6.56 16.44 -1.88
C ALA A 53 -6.86 15.04 -2.45
N TRP A 54 -7.05 14.04 -1.58
CA TRP A 54 -7.51 12.71 -1.98
C TRP A 54 -8.87 12.77 -2.69
N LYS A 55 -9.83 13.49 -2.11
CA LYS A 55 -11.18 13.66 -2.67
C LYS A 55 -11.17 14.42 -4.00
N ALA A 56 -10.23 15.34 -4.19
CA ALA A 56 -10.01 16.04 -5.44
C ALA A 56 -9.34 15.19 -6.53
N CYS A 57 -8.82 14.00 -6.19
CA CYS A 57 -8.20 13.07 -7.12
C CYS A 57 -9.17 11.96 -7.56
N GLY A 58 -9.11 11.60 -8.84
CA GLY A 58 -9.77 10.42 -9.39
C GLY A 58 -8.77 9.42 -9.97
N TYR A 59 -9.28 8.25 -10.35
CA TYR A 59 -8.56 7.27 -11.15
C TYR A 59 -9.39 6.91 -12.37
N THR A 60 -8.76 6.97 -13.55
CA THR A 60 -9.40 6.75 -14.85
C THR A 60 -9.03 5.41 -15.48
N GLY A 61 -8.26 4.58 -14.76
CA GLY A 61 -7.68 3.35 -15.32
C GLY A 61 -6.30 3.54 -15.96
N ASP A 62 -5.73 4.75 -15.92
CA ASP A 62 -4.50 5.11 -16.62
C ASP A 62 -3.53 5.83 -15.67
N SER A 63 -2.61 5.07 -15.08
CA SER A 63 -1.62 5.60 -14.14
C SER A 63 -0.68 6.63 -14.77
N VAL A 64 -0.48 6.60 -16.09
CA VAL A 64 0.36 7.58 -16.80
C VAL A 64 -0.34 8.94 -16.86
N LYS A 65 -1.67 8.95 -17.06
CA LYS A 65 -2.48 10.17 -17.07
C LYS A 65 -2.83 10.68 -15.67
N ASP A 66 -3.05 9.79 -14.71
CA ASP A 66 -3.59 10.16 -13.40
C ASP A 66 -2.51 10.63 -12.42
N TYR A 67 -1.35 9.97 -12.40
CA TYR A 67 -0.27 10.31 -11.48
C TYR A 67 0.21 11.79 -11.59
N PRO A 68 0.40 12.39 -12.78
CA PRO A 68 0.80 13.79 -12.89
C PRO A 68 -0.25 14.76 -12.32
N LYS A 69 -1.55 14.43 -12.39
CA LYS A 69 -2.63 15.25 -11.83
C LYS A 69 -2.59 15.21 -10.30
N MET A 70 -2.40 14.03 -9.72
CA MET A 70 -2.22 13.86 -8.27
C MET A 70 -1.00 14.65 -7.79
N LEU A 71 0.13 14.52 -8.50
CA LEU A 71 1.37 15.23 -8.17
C LEU A 71 1.19 16.76 -8.20
N LYS A 72 0.40 17.29 -9.15
CA LYS A 72 0.09 18.73 -9.23
C LYS A 72 -0.72 19.24 -8.03
N ILE A 73 -1.58 18.40 -7.44
CA ILE A 73 -2.37 18.75 -6.27
C ILE A 73 -1.48 18.74 -5.02
N VAL A 74 -0.78 17.62 -4.77
CA VAL A 74 0.03 17.47 -3.54
C VAL A 74 1.20 18.43 -3.47
N LYS A 75 1.74 18.90 -4.62
CA LYS A 75 2.76 19.95 -4.69
C LYS A 75 2.39 21.27 -4.02
N LYS A 76 1.10 21.52 -3.81
CA LYS A 76 0.59 22.75 -3.19
C LYS A 76 0.46 22.65 -1.67
N LEU A 77 0.78 21.49 -1.10
CA LEU A 77 0.60 21.18 0.30
C LEU A 77 1.96 21.08 0.99
N GLU A 78 1.99 21.44 2.27
CA GLU A 78 3.13 21.20 3.15
C GLU A 78 2.79 20.08 4.11
N TYR A 79 3.65 19.06 4.15
CA TYR A 79 3.47 17.88 4.98
C TYR A 79 4.81 17.14 5.14
N SER A 80 4.93 16.40 6.23
CA SER A 80 6.08 15.57 6.59
C SER A 80 5.84 14.09 6.27
N ALA A 81 6.88 13.26 6.39
CA ALA A 81 6.74 11.82 6.32
C ALA A 81 5.75 11.28 7.36
N LYS A 82 5.71 11.85 8.57
CA LYS A 82 4.73 11.46 9.59
C LYS A 82 3.31 11.69 9.10
N ASP A 83 3.03 12.83 8.47
CA ASP A 83 1.69 13.14 7.97
C ASP A 83 1.27 12.20 6.81
N VAL A 84 2.24 11.73 6.01
CA VAL A 84 2.00 10.68 5.01
C VAL A 84 1.62 9.36 5.68
N VAL A 85 2.26 8.99 6.80
CA VAL A 85 1.89 7.80 7.58
C VAL A 85 0.50 7.94 8.19
N ASP A 86 0.20 9.10 8.77
CA ASP A 86 -1.12 9.40 9.34
C ASP A 86 -2.23 9.33 8.28
N PHE A 87 -1.97 9.87 7.08
CA PHE A 87 -2.88 9.72 5.94
C PHE A 87 -3.01 8.27 5.48
N ASN A 88 -1.90 7.50 5.43
CA ASN A 88 -1.93 6.08 5.09
C ASN A 88 -2.82 5.27 6.04
N LEU A 89 -2.77 5.55 7.35
CA LEU A 89 -3.66 4.93 8.34
C LEU A 89 -5.13 5.34 8.14
N ALA A 90 -5.37 6.62 7.81
CA ALA A 90 -6.71 7.13 7.51
C ALA A 90 -7.33 6.58 6.21
N LEU A 91 -6.57 5.90 5.34
CA LEU A 91 -7.11 5.29 4.12
C LEU A 91 -8.23 4.27 4.37
N VAL A 92 -8.32 3.72 5.59
CA VAL A 92 -9.43 2.85 6.02
C VAL A 92 -10.81 3.49 5.82
N GLU A 93 -10.90 4.83 5.89
CA GLU A 93 -12.12 5.62 5.68
C GLU A 93 -12.59 5.58 4.20
N PHE A 94 -11.65 5.37 3.27
CA PHE A 94 -11.90 5.43 1.83
C PHE A 94 -11.89 4.07 1.13
N GLN A 95 -11.65 2.97 1.86
CA GLN A 95 -11.45 1.64 1.26
C GLN A 95 -12.68 1.08 0.52
N GLY A 96 -13.86 1.64 0.77
CA GLY A 96 -15.08 1.32 0.03
C GLY A 96 -15.25 2.10 -1.28
N GLU A 97 -14.36 3.04 -1.60
CA GLU A 97 -14.39 3.76 -2.88
C GLU A 97 -14.09 2.82 -4.04
N ARG A 98 -14.78 3.04 -5.17
CA ARG A 98 -14.44 2.38 -6.43
C ARG A 98 -12.98 2.69 -6.80
N ASP A 99 -12.27 1.69 -7.30
CA ASP A 99 -10.88 1.79 -7.75
C ASP A 99 -9.87 2.22 -6.64
N PHE A 100 -10.29 2.12 -5.36
CA PHE A 100 -9.49 2.51 -4.19
C PHE A 100 -8.07 1.97 -4.23
N ILE A 101 -7.90 0.66 -4.47
CA ILE A 101 -6.58 0.01 -4.42
C ILE A 101 -5.59 0.60 -5.44
N TYR A 102 -6.06 1.09 -6.58
CA TYR A 102 -5.23 1.71 -7.61
C TYR A 102 -4.93 3.17 -7.28
N LYS A 103 -5.96 3.90 -6.85
CA LYS A 103 -5.85 5.32 -6.45
C LYS A 103 -4.93 5.47 -5.23
N ALA A 104 -5.04 4.58 -4.24
CA ALA A 104 -4.29 4.59 -2.99
C ALA A 104 -2.77 4.55 -3.21
N GLY A 105 -2.25 3.56 -3.94
CA GLY A 105 -0.82 3.46 -4.12
C GLY A 105 -0.24 4.55 -5.03
N LEU A 106 -0.99 5.02 -6.03
CA LEU A 106 -0.56 6.19 -6.84
C LEU A 106 -0.51 7.47 -6.00
N PHE A 107 -1.54 7.73 -5.19
CA PHE A 107 -1.62 8.93 -4.37
C PHE A 107 -0.55 8.95 -3.27
N LEU A 108 -0.35 7.83 -2.55
CA LEU A 108 0.75 7.70 -1.58
C LEU A 108 2.12 7.90 -2.24
N SER A 109 2.32 7.32 -3.43
CA SER A 109 3.57 7.52 -4.18
C SER A 109 3.79 8.98 -4.55
N ALA A 110 2.73 9.70 -4.95
CA ALA A 110 2.80 11.12 -5.25
C ALA A 110 3.17 11.94 -4.00
N LEU A 111 2.56 11.61 -2.85
CA LEU A 111 2.88 12.26 -1.57
C LEU A 111 4.35 12.08 -1.21
N MET A 112 4.84 10.83 -1.19
CA MET A 112 6.23 10.51 -0.82
C MET A 112 7.23 11.16 -1.76
N ASN A 113 7.03 11.06 -3.07
CA ASN A 113 7.95 11.63 -4.06
C ASN A 113 8.01 13.17 -4.02
N ASN A 114 6.94 13.83 -3.58
CA ASN A 114 6.90 15.28 -3.42
C ASN A 114 7.43 15.76 -2.06
N SER A 115 7.47 14.90 -1.04
CA SER A 115 7.99 15.26 0.28
C SER A 115 9.50 15.54 0.26
N LYS A 116 9.95 16.41 1.17
CA LYS A 116 11.36 16.71 1.41
C LYS A 116 12.07 15.57 2.14
N ASP A 117 11.33 14.74 2.88
CA ASP A 117 11.86 13.59 3.59
C ASP A 117 12.28 12.47 2.63
N SER A 118 13.18 11.60 3.09
CA SER A 118 13.70 10.47 2.31
C SER A 118 13.17 9.11 2.74
N GLU A 119 12.76 8.96 4.01
CA GLU A 119 12.35 7.69 4.62
C GLU A 119 10.85 7.66 4.91
N PHE A 120 10.17 6.59 4.49
CA PHE A 120 8.74 6.41 4.70
C PHE A 120 8.44 4.99 5.17
N VAL A 121 7.50 4.87 6.10
CA VAL A 121 6.96 3.59 6.55
C VAL A 121 5.48 3.56 6.22
N ILE A 122 5.08 2.66 5.32
CA ILE A 122 3.71 2.51 4.86
C ILE A 122 3.14 1.24 5.47
N HIS A 123 2.01 1.34 6.16
CA HIS A 123 1.29 0.21 6.72
C HIS A 123 0.17 -0.19 5.75
N THR A 124 0.02 -1.49 5.49
CA THR A 124 -1.06 -2.00 4.62
C THR A 124 -1.93 -3.05 5.29
N ASN A 125 -1.51 -3.57 6.45
CA ASN A 125 -2.22 -4.60 7.21
C ASN A 125 -3.58 -4.17 7.77
N HIS A 126 -3.87 -2.86 7.81
CA HIS A 126 -5.17 -2.32 8.22
C HIS A 126 -6.17 -2.15 7.07
N LEU A 127 -5.75 -2.42 5.83
CA LEU A 127 -6.61 -2.32 4.64
C LEU A 127 -7.16 -3.70 4.28
N ALA A 128 -8.40 -3.75 3.80
CA ALA A 128 -9.04 -5.00 3.39
C ALA A 128 -8.36 -5.68 2.18
N GLU A 129 -7.73 -4.88 1.31
CA GLU A 129 -7.06 -5.34 0.09
C GLU A 129 -5.68 -4.70 -0.06
N SER A 130 -4.75 -5.42 -0.69
CA SER A 130 -3.42 -4.91 -1.00
C SER A 130 -3.48 -3.82 -2.08
N ILE A 131 -2.87 -2.67 -1.80
CA ILE A 131 -2.88 -1.51 -2.71
C ILE A 131 -1.88 -1.69 -3.86
N ASN A 132 -2.30 -1.32 -5.06
CA ASN A 132 -1.50 -1.42 -6.28
C ASN A 132 -0.67 -0.15 -6.50
N PHE A 133 0.39 -0.25 -7.29
CA PHE A 133 1.24 0.90 -7.71
C PHE A 133 1.96 1.63 -6.58
N LEU A 134 2.10 1.04 -5.39
CA LEU A 134 2.88 1.67 -4.33
C LEU A 134 4.36 1.81 -4.75
N GLY A 135 4.95 2.98 -4.53
CA GLY A 135 6.30 3.30 -5.04
C GLY A 135 6.35 3.60 -6.53
N TYR A 136 5.24 4.02 -7.14
CA TYR A 136 5.22 4.45 -8.54
C TYR A 136 6.17 5.64 -8.76
N LYS A 137 7.09 5.54 -9.72
CA LYS A 137 8.15 6.52 -10.01
C LYS A 137 9.01 6.91 -8.81
N ASN A 138 9.18 5.98 -7.87
CA ASN A 138 9.88 6.24 -6.62
C ASN A 138 11.33 6.70 -6.80
N THR A 139 11.74 7.60 -5.89
CA THR A 139 13.14 8.02 -5.64
C THR A 139 13.49 8.04 -4.15
N LYS A 140 12.59 7.56 -3.29
CA LYS A 140 12.68 7.58 -1.81
C LYS A 140 12.96 6.19 -1.25
N ASN A 141 13.17 6.09 0.05
CA ASN A 141 13.30 4.83 0.78
C ASN A 141 11.98 4.51 1.49
N ILE A 142 11.37 3.39 1.10
CA ILE A 142 10.04 2.99 1.54
C ILE A 142 10.12 1.62 2.20
N THR A 143 9.61 1.52 3.42
CA THR A 143 9.36 0.24 4.10
C THR A 143 7.86 -0.02 4.14
N VAL A 144 7.42 -1.14 3.57
CA VAL A 144 6.03 -1.59 3.58
C VAL A 144 5.83 -2.61 4.69
N ASN A 145 5.11 -2.22 5.73
CA ASN A 145 4.64 -3.08 6.81
C ASN A 145 3.33 -3.74 6.40
N GLY A 146 3.46 -4.83 5.64
CA GLY A 146 2.36 -5.63 5.15
C GLY A 146 2.53 -6.07 3.72
N ASN A 147 1.43 -6.57 3.15
CA ASN A 147 1.37 -6.96 1.73
C ASN A 147 1.33 -5.75 0.81
N ALA A 148 1.96 -5.86 -0.36
CA ALA A 148 1.84 -4.91 -1.46
C ALA A 148 1.08 -5.54 -2.63
N GLY A 149 0.27 -4.74 -3.31
CA GLY A 149 -0.47 -5.19 -4.49
C GLY A 149 0.40 -5.29 -5.74
N ASN A 150 -0.26 -5.19 -6.89
CA ASN A 150 0.36 -5.29 -8.20
C ASN A 150 1.17 -4.03 -8.54
N ALA A 151 2.17 -4.20 -9.40
CA ALA A 151 3.01 -3.16 -9.99
C ALA A 151 3.68 -2.24 -8.96
N VAL A 152 4.05 -2.80 -7.80
CA VAL A 152 4.87 -2.11 -6.80
C VAL A 152 6.22 -1.70 -7.41
N GLY A 153 6.69 -0.50 -7.11
CA GLY A 153 7.91 0.06 -7.71
C GLY A 153 7.80 0.33 -9.22
N GLY A 154 6.59 0.44 -9.76
CA GLY A 154 6.38 0.73 -11.17
C GLY A 154 7.07 2.02 -11.62
N TYR A 155 7.88 1.96 -12.68
CA TYR A 155 8.67 3.07 -13.22
C TYR A 155 9.61 3.75 -12.22
N MET A 156 10.00 3.07 -11.14
CA MET A 156 10.95 3.56 -10.15
C MET A 156 12.29 3.91 -10.82
N CYS A 157 12.87 5.04 -10.41
CA CYS A 157 14.11 5.59 -10.98
C CYS A 157 15.28 5.55 -9.99
N GLY A 158 15.02 5.39 -8.70
CA GLY A 158 16.03 5.37 -7.64
C GLY A 158 15.39 5.12 -6.28
N GLY A 159 16.18 5.23 -5.20
CA GLY A 159 15.71 4.92 -3.85
C GLY A 159 15.58 3.41 -3.60
N SER A 160 14.84 3.04 -2.56
CA SER A 160 14.61 1.64 -2.18
C SER A 160 13.17 1.36 -1.76
N ILE A 161 12.69 0.15 -2.01
CA ILE A 161 11.41 -0.35 -1.49
C ILE A 161 11.66 -1.71 -0.83
N THR A 162 11.35 -1.82 0.46
CA THR A 162 11.38 -3.09 1.20
C THR A 162 9.96 -3.51 1.56
N ILE A 163 9.56 -4.71 1.14
CA ILE A 163 8.22 -5.27 1.37
C ILE A 163 8.36 -6.41 2.36
N LYS A 164 7.73 -6.28 3.53
CA LYS A 164 7.90 -7.23 4.64
C LYS A 164 7.12 -8.53 4.47
N GLU A 165 5.97 -8.48 3.80
CA GLU A 165 5.15 -9.65 3.49
C GLU A 165 5.14 -9.86 1.97
N ASP A 166 4.01 -10.22 1.38
CA ASP A 166 3.91 -10.64 -0.01
C ASP A 166 3.71 -9.46 -0.97
N ALA A 167 4.09 -9.66 -2.24
CA ALA A 167 3.88 -8.72 -3.33
C ALA A 167 3.04 -9.32 -4.47
N GLY A 168 2.28 -8.46 -5.15
CA GLY A 168 1.45 -8.87 -6.28
C GLY A 168 2.22 -9.11 -7.58
N ASP A 169 1.47 -8.98 -8.68
CA ASP A 169 1.99 -9.15 -10.03
C ASP A 169 2.81 -7.95 -10.51
N TYR A 170 3.70 -8.17 -11.47
CA TYR A 170 4.45 -7.14 -12.18
C TYR A 170 5.32 -6.24 -11.27
N THR A 171 5.89 -6.79 -10.21
CA THR A 171 6.84 -6.05 -9.37
C THR A 171 7.96 -5.46 -10.21
N GLY A 172 8.26 -4.18 -10.00
CA GLY A 172 9.29 -3.44 -10.74
C GLY A 172 8.91 -3.07 -12.18
N GLN A 173 7.62 -3.09 -12.55
CA GLN A 173 7.17 -2.77 -13.92
C GLN A 173 7.78 -1.47 -14.46
N GLY A 174 8.65 -1.53 -15.47
CA GLY A 174 9.23 -0.33 -16.09
C GLY A 174 10.34 0.34 -15.27
N MET A 175 10.86 -0.34 -14.24
CA MET A 175 11.93 0.16 -13.37
C MET A 175 13.20 0.49 -14.16
N LYS A 176 13.78 1.65 -13.83
CA LYS A 176 14.97 2.23 -14.49
C LYS A 176 16.17 2.35 -13.55
N GLY A 177 15.96 2.16 -12.25
CA GLY A 177 16.98 2.26 -11.22
C GLY A 177 16.40 2.07 -9.82
N GLY A 178 17.29 2.00 -8.82
CA GLY A 178 16.93 1.75 -7.42
C GLY A 178 16.94 0.27 -7.04
N GLU A 179 16.40 -0.03 -5.86
CA GLU A 179 16.38 -1.39 -5.30
C GLU A 179 15.00 -1.79 -4.76
N ILE A 180 14.55 -3.00 -5.06
CA ILE A 180 13.36 -3.61 -4.44
C ILE A 180 13.77 -4.86 -3.66
N ARG A 181 13.33 -4.97 -2.40
CA ARG A 181 13.60 -6.10 -1.50
C ARG A 181 12.29 -6.76 -1.09
N LEU A 182 12.10 -8.00 -1.51
CA LEU A 182 10.93 -8.84 -1.23
C LEU A 182 11.29 -9.81 -0.11
N LEU A 183 10.70 -9.65 1.08
CA LEU A 183 10.93 -10.55 2.21
C LEU A 183 9.94 -11.73 2.24
N GLY A 184 8.68 -11.49 1.82
CA GLY A 184 7.70 -12.54 1.55
C GLY A 184 7.76 -13.06 0.11
N ASP A 185 6.69 -13.71 -0.32
CA ASP A 185 6.56 -14.23 -1.68
C ASP A 185 6.07 -13.15 -2.65
N TYR A 186 6.14 -13.42 -3.96
CA TYR A 186 5.65 -12.53 -4.99
C TYR A 186 5.01 -13.31 -6.13
N LYS A 187 4.03 -12.71 -6.82
CA LYS A 187 3.37 -13.38 -7.95
C LYS A 187 4.20 -13.34 -9.22
N SER A 188 4.68 -12.16 -9.62
CA SER A 188 5.50 -12.02 -10.83
C SER A 188 6.38 -10.76 -10.81
N ILE A 189 7.47 -10.80 -11.58
CA ILE A 189 8.37 -9.67 -11.85
C ILE A 189 8.28 -9.34 -13.34
N SER A 190 8.27 -8.06 -13.67
CA SER A 190 8.11 -7.60 -15.06
C SER A 190 9.46 -7.57 -15.80
N PHE A 191 9.99 -8.70 -16.24
CA PHE A 191 11.33 -8.77 -16.85
C PHE A 191 11.51 -8.00 -18.17
N HIS A 192 10.44 -7.80 -18.94
CA HIS A 192 10.53 -7.31 -20.32
C HIS A 192 10.76 -5.81 -20.47
N ILE A 193 10.53 -5.02 -19.42
CA ILE A 193 10.59 -3.55 -19.48
C ILE A 193 11.47 -2.94 -18.38
N LEU A 194 12.34 -3.76 -17.77
CA LEU A 194 13.37 -3.29 -16.83
C LEU A 194 14.55 -2.75 -17.63
N SER A 195 14.90 -1.49 -17.41
CA SER A 195 16.07 -0.85 -18.02
C SER A 195 17.17 -0.52 -17.00
N GLY A 196 16.96 -0.83 -15.71
CA GLY A 196 17.97 -0.68 -14.67
C GLY A 196 17.46 -1.02 -13.28
N GLY A 197 18.39 -1.28 -12.35
CA GLY A 197 18.11 -1.48 -10.94
C GLY A 197 18.15 -2.95 -10.48
N LYS A 198 17.94 -3.16 -9.18
CA LYS A 198 18.11 -4.47 -8.53
C LYS A 198 16.85 -4.93 -7.82
N ILE A 199 16.54 -6.22 -7.95
CA ILE A 199 15.46 -6.86 -7.17
C ILE A 199 16.05 -8.04 -6.40
N PHE A 200 15.79 -8.04 -5.09
CA PHE A 200 16.18 -9.11 -4.17
C PHE A 200 14.93 -9.83 -3.67
N HIS A 201 14.98 -11.15 -3.59
CA HIS A 201 13.97 -11.98 -2.92
C HIS A 201 14.64 -12.81 -1.83
N LYS A 202 14.17 -12.66 -0.60
CA LYS A 202 14.69 -13.36 0.60
C LYS A 202 16.23 -13.28 0.69
N GLY A 203 16.76 -12.07 0.47
CA GLY A 203 18.19 -11.76 0.53
C GLY A 203 19.00 -12.13 -0.71
N LYS A 204 18.44 -12.88 -1.67
CA LYS A 204 19.10 -13.26 -2.91
C LYS A 204 18.79 -12.27 -4.03
N LEU A 205 19.82 -11.80 -4.74
CA LEU A 205 19.66 -11.02 -5.96
C LEU A 205 19.04 -11.89 -7.06
N ILE A 206 17.91 -11.45 -7.63
CA ILE A 206 17.18 -12.17 -8.69
C ILE A 206 17.01 -11.34 -9.97
N VAL A 207 17.25 -10.03 -9.90
CA VAL A 207 17.34 -9.12 -11.04
C VAL A 207 18.50 -8.17 -10.83
N ASP A 208 19.35 -8.03 -11.84
CA ASP A 208 20.39 -7.00 -11.93
C ASP A 208 20.40 -6.47 -13.38
N LYS A 209 20.15 -5.17 -13.55
CA LYS A 209 20.01 -4.49 -14.84
C LYS A 209 20.70 -3.15 -14.85
#